data_AF-A0A8T5MP37-F1
#
_entry.id   AF-A0A8T5MP37-F1
#
_cell.length_a   1.000
_cell.length_b   1.000
_cell.length_c   1.000
_cell.angle_alpha   90.00
_cell.angle_beta   90.00
_cell.angle_gamma   90.00
#
_symmetry.space_group_name_H-M   'P 1'
#
loop_
_entity.id
_entity.type
_entity.pdbx_description
1 polymer ?
#
loop_
_entity_poly.entity_id
_entity_poly.type
_entity_poly.pdbx_seq_one_letter_code
_entity_poly.pdbx_strand_id
1 'polypeptide(L)'
;MRKNGNFALLIPIVIILGILILAFAVFIYLNKTSVEFNNSTGSGLSPLVEITLKELEIHNSLSDCWINYRDKIYDITKWVGNNPEFGEYILPYCGDPRDFEGIQMPEPIAISTIISESQFRGNFG
;
A
#
# COMPACT_ATOMS: atom_id res chain seq x y z
N MET A 1 6.93 32.30 66.60
CA MET A 1 6.21 32.25 65.30
C MET A 1 6.67 31.01 64.54
N ARG A 2 5.89 29.92 64.60
CA ARG A 2 6.18 28.65 63.90
C ARG A 2 5.67 28.74 62.45
N LYS A 3 6.55 28.87 61.46
CA LYS A 3 6.21 28.60 60.05
C LYS A 3 6.44 27.11 59.78
N ASN A 4 5.55 26.28 60.31
CA ASN A 4 5.45 24.87 59.93
C ASN A 4 4.56 24.84 58.69
N GLY A 5 5.14 25.00 57.50
CA GLY A 5 4.38 25.15 56.26
C GLY A 5 4.91 24.26 55.15
N ASN A 6 4.07 23.32 54.73
CA ASN A 6 3.95 22.82 53.36
C ASN A 6 4.83 21.62 52.91
N PHE A 7 5.92 21.25 53.59
CA PHE A 7 6.75 20.11 53.16
C PHE A 7 6.02 18.75 53.16
N ALA A 8 5.10 18.52 54.10
CA ALA A 8 4.32 17.28 54.17
C ALA A 8 3.34 17.12 52.98
N LEU A 9 2.95 18.21 52.31
CA LEU A 9 2.09 18.19 51.12
C LEU A 9 2.89 18.13 49.82
N LEU A 10 4.17 18.49 49.82
CA LEU A 10 5.03 18.42 48.63
C LEU A 10 5.44 16.99 48.28
N ILE A 11 5.66 16.13 49.29
CA ILE A 11 6.06 14.73 49.10
C ILE A 11 5.05 13.94 48.25
N PRO A 12 3.73 13.92 48.56
CA PRO A 12 2.76 13.20 47.73
C PRO A 12 2.60 13.81 46.33
N ILE A 13 2.75 15.12 46.18
CA ILE A 13 2.67 15.80 44.88
C ILE A 13 3.82 15.33 43.96
N VAL A 14 5.04 15.23 44.49
CA VAL A 14 6.20 14.76 43.71
C VAL A 14 6.03 13.31 43.27
N ILE A 15 5.45 12.45 44.11
CA ILE A 15 5.20 11.03 43.77
C ILE A 15 4.13 10.93 42.67
N ILE A 16 3.04 11.71 42.78
CA ILE A 16 1.97 11.73 41.77
C ILE A 16 2.51 12.24 40.43
N LEU A 17 3.32 13.31 40.43
CA LEU A 17 3.94 13.83 39.22
C LEU A 17 4.89 12.80 38.59
N GLY A 18 5.67 12.07 39.38
CA GLY A 18 6.53 11.00 38.89
C GLY A 18 5.76 9.87 38.20
N ILE A 19 4.63 9.45 38.78
CA ILE A 19 3.76 8.41 38.19
C ILE A 19 3.12 8.90 36.88
N LEU A 20 2.67 10.16 36.84
CA LEU A 20 2.08 10.75 35.63
C LEU A 20 3.11 10.87 34.49
N ILE A 21 4.35 11.25 34.81
CA ILE A 21 5.44 11.32 33.83
C ILE A 21 5.75 9.92 33.28
N LEU A 22 5.82 8.90 34.14
CA LEU A 22 6.05 7.51 33.72
C LEU A 22 4.89 7.00 32.85
N ALA A 23 3.65 7.24 33.24
CA ALA A 23 2.47 6.83 32.46
C ALA A 23 2.43 7.52 31.09
N PHE A 24 2.75 8.81 31.02
CA PHE A 24 2.81 9.56 29.76
C PHE A 24 3.94 9.04 28.85
N ALA A 25 5.12 8.74 29.41
CA ALA A 25 6.22 8.16 28.65
C ALA A 25 5.86 6.77 28.08
N VAL A 26 5.20 5.92 28.88
CA VAL A 26 4.70 4.62 28.43
C VAL A 26 3.64 4.78 27.34
N PHE A 27 2.73 5.75 27.47
CA PHE A 27 1.72 6.03 26.44
C PHE A 27 2.34 6.48 25.11
N ILE A 28 3.35 7.37 25.15
CA ILE A 28 4.11 7.76 23.96
C ILE A 28 4.84 6.56 23.35
N TYR A 29 5.41 5.68 24.18
CA TYR A 29 6.08 4.48 23.72
C TYR A 29 5.12 3.47 23.07
N LEU A 30 3.93 3.27 23.65
CA LEU A 30 2.90 2.37 23.10
C LEU A 30 2.26 2.92 21.82
N ASN A 31 2.13 4.24 21.70
CA ASN A 31 1.65 4.86 20.46
C ASN A 31 2.73 4.98 19.38
N LYS A 32 4.00 4.63 19.67
CA LYS A 32 5.09 4.60 18.68
C LYS A 32 5.04 3.31 17.83
N THR A 33 3.87 3.04 17.26
CA THR A 33 3.69 2.09 16.16
C THR A 33 3.04 2.80 14.98
N SER A 34 3.76 3.77 14.43
CA SER A 34 3.86 3.84 12.98
C SER A 34 5.16 3.15 12.64
N VAL A 35 5.07 1.94 12.11
CA VAL A 35 6.21 1.21 11.53
C VAL A 35 6.89 2.15 10.54
N GLU A 36 8.09 2.60 10.90
CA GLU A 36 9.02 3.21 9.96
C GLU A 36 9.35 2.14 8.92
N PHE A 37 8.94 2.40 7.67
CA PHE A 37 9.38 1.64 6.52
C PHE A 37 10.92 1.69 6.49
N ASN A 38 11.53 0.56 6.81
CA ASN A 38 12.96 0.34 6.85
C ASN A 38 13.53 0.41 5.44
N ASN A 39 13.77 1.64 5.00
CA ASN A 39 14.60 1.93 3.87
C ASN A 39 16.06 1.68 4.25
N SER A 40 16.59 0.49 3.95
CA SER A 40 18.01 0.34 3.59
C SER A 40 18.30 -0.94 2.80
N THR A 41 18.29 -0.85 1.48
CA THR A 41 19.50 -1.20 0.71
C THR A 41 19.52 -0.41 -0.58
N GLY A 42 20.56 0.41 -0.74
CA GLY A 42 20.76 1.23 -1.92
C GLY A 42 20.96 0.38 -3.17
N SER A 43 20.08 0.57 -4.13
CA SER A 43 20.33 0.60 -5.57
C SER A 43 19.29 1.57 -6.10
N GLY A 44 19.63 2.45 -7.06
CA GLY A 44 18.73 3.52 -7.54
C GLY A 44 17.42 2.99 -8.11
N LEU A 45 16.44 2.73 -7.25
CA LEU A 45 15.18 2.08 -7.56
C LEU A 45 14.05 2.99 -7.05
N SER A 46 13.14 3.34 -7.96
CA SER A 46 11.90 4.03 -7.66
C SER A 46 11.23 3.44 -6.42
N PRO A 47 10.49 4.25 -5.63
CA PRO A 47 9.62 3.72 -4.58
C PRO A 47 8.82 2.55 -5.16
N LEU A 48 9.03 1.34 -4.63
CA LEU A 48 8.23 0.19 -5.02
C LEU A 48 6.82 0.47 -4.52
N VAL A 49 5.95 0.91 -5.44
CA VAL A 49 4.52 0.98 -5.17
C VAL A 49 4.02 -0.45 -5.10
N GLU A 50 3.48 -0.83 -3.96
CA GLU A 50 2.84 -2.13 -3.72
C GLU A 50 1.33 -1.98 -3.90
N ILE A 51 0.73 -2.84 -4.71
CA ILE A 51 -0.69 -2.84 -5.05
C ILE A 51 -1.33 -4.05 -4.39
N THR A 52 -2.26 -3.77 -3.48
CA THR A 52 -3.03 -4.81 -2.78
C THR A 52 -4.08 -5.45 -3.67
N LEU A 53 -4.51 -6.67 -3.33
CA LEU A 53 -5.68 -7.32 -3.95
C LEU A 53 -6.90 -6.40 -3.99
N LYS A 54 -7.20 -5.71 -2.89
CA LYS A 54 -8.38 -4.83 -2.78
C LYS A 54 -8.29 -3.63 -3.72
N GLU A 55 -7.09 -3.11 -3.95
CA GLU A 55 -6.86 -2.04 -4.92
C GLU A 55 -6.99 -2.57 -6.34
N LEU A 56 -6.42 -3.74 -6.63
CA LEU A 56 -6.55 -4.34 -7.96
C LEU A 56 -8.01 -4.60 -8.35
N GLU A 57 -8.80 -5.18 -7.45
CA GLU A 57 -10.19 -5.60 -7.68
C GLU A 57 -11.15 -4.47 -8.09
N ILE A 58 -10.84 -3.21 -7.78
CA ILE A 58 -11.69 -2.08 -8.18
C ILE A 58 -11.50 -1.69 -9.66
N HIS A 59 -10.40 -2.09 -10.29
CA HIS A 59 -10.08 -1.81 -11.70
C HIS A 59 -10.56 -2.95 -12.62
N ASN A 60 -11.87 -3.24 -12.56
CA ASN A 60 -12.48 -4.45 -13.11
C ASN A 60 -13.38 -4.22 -14.34
N SER A 61 -13.18 -3.13 -15.08
CA SER A 61 -14.04 -2.76 -16.22
C SER A 61 -13.22 -2.39 -17.46
N LEU A 62 -13.80 -2.44 -18.67
CA LEU A 62 -13.06 -2.03 -19.88
C LEU A 62 -12.63 -0.55 -19.88
N SER A 63 -13.36 0.30 -19.16
CA SER A 63 -13.03 1.72 -18.96
C SER A 63 -12.04 1.98 -17.84
N ASP A 64 -11.71 0.95 -17.06
CA ASP A 64 -10.76 0.98 -15.95
C ASP A 64 -10.29 -0.45 -15.66
N CYS A 65 -9.28 -0.91 -16.40
CA CYS A 65 -8.84 -2.30 -16.45
C CYS A 65 -7.38 -2.42 -16.06
N TRP A 66 -7.13 -3.00 -14.89
CA TRP A 66 -5.78 -3.40 -14.48
C TRP A 66 -5.64 -4.90 -14.50
N ILE A 67 -4.45 -5.39 -14.82
CA ILE A 67 -4.13 -6.81 -14.86
C ILE A 67 -2.88 -7.11 -14.05
N ASN A 68 -2.83 -8.29 -13.43
CA ASN A 68 -1.61 -8.86 -12.87
C ASN A 68 -0.87 -9.63 -13.95
N TYR A 69 0.39 -9.27 -14.22
CA TYR A 69 1.28 -10.06 -15.07
C TYR A 69 2.63 -10.23 -14.38
N ARG A 70 2.96 -11.47 -13.99
CA ARG A 70 4.20 -11.81 -13.28
C ARG A 70 4.45 -10.94 -12.03
N ASP A 71 3.45 -10.89 -11.17
CA ASP A 71 3.43 -10.12 -9.91
C ASP A 71 3.61 -8.60 -10.09
N LYS A 72 3.25 -8.09 -11.27
CA LYS A 72 3.29 -6.67 -11.62
C LYS A 72 1.95 -6.24 -12.15
N ILE A 73 1.49 -5.09 -11.67
CA ILE A 73 0.21 -4.52 -12.06
C ILE A 73 0.41 -3.52 -13.19
N TYR A 74 -0.38 -3.69 -14.24
CA TYR A 74 -0.37 -2.84 -15.42
C TYR A 74 -1.77 -2.27 -15.68
N ASP A 75 -1.83 -0.98 -15.96
CA ASP A 75 -3.04 -0.30 -16.41
C ASP A 75 -3.15 -0.37 -17.93
N ILE A 76 -3.98 -1.29 -18.40
CA ILE A 76 -4.21 -1.53 -19.83
C ILE A 76 -5.47 -0.85 -20.35
N THR A 77 -6.10 0.03 -19.56
CA THR A 77 -7.35 0.73 -19.91
C THR A 77 -7.30 1.36 -21.30
N LYS A 78 -6.22 2.05 -21.63
CA LYS A 78 -6.05 2.68 -22.96
C LYS A 78 -5.95 1.66 -24.08
N TRP A 79 -5.28 0.53 -23.83
CA TRP A 79 -5.14 -0.51 -24.84
C TRP A 79 -6.49 -1.14 -25.14
N VAL A 80 -7.26 -1.48 -24.11
CA VAL A 80 -8.59 -2.06 -24.24
C VAL A 80 -9.54 -1.07 -24.94
N GLY A 81 -9.51 0.21 -24.57
CA GLY A 81 -10.33 1.24 -25.22
C GLY A 81 -9.99 1.47 -26.70
N ASN A 82 -8.74 1.25 -27.11
CA ASN A 82 -8.31 1.33 -28.50
C ASN A 82 -8.56 0.04 -29.30
N ASN A 83 -8.77 -1.09 -28.63
CA ASN A 83 -9.01 -2.39 -29.26
C ASN A 83 -10.26 -3.07 -28.68
N PRO A 84 -11.45 -2.49 -28.87
CA PRO A 84 -12.70 -3.00 -28.32
C PRO A 84 -13.04 -4.43 -28.79
N GLU A 85 -12.55 -4.85 -29.96
CA GLU A 85 -12.71 -6.20 -30.50
C GLU A 85 -12.09 -7.30 -29.63
N PHE A 86 -11.10 -6.96 -28.81
CA PHE A 86 -10.46 -7.89 -27.87
C PHE A 86 -10.99 -7.74 -26.43
N GLY A 87 -11.88 -6.77 -26.19
CA GLY A 87 -12.37 -6.44 -24.85
C GLY A 87 -13.05 -7.62 -24.15
N GLU A 88 -13.84 -8.43 -24.86
CA GLU A 88 -14.53 -9.59 -24.29
C GLU A 88 -13.57 -10.68 -23.75
N TYR A 89 -12.37 -10.80 -24.34
CA TYR A 89 -11.36 -11.77 -23.90
C TYR A 89 -10.55 -11.26 -22.69
N ILE A 90 -10.46 -9.94 -22.54
CA ILE A 90 -9.68 -9.30 -21.47
C ILE A 90 -10.53 -8.98 -20.25
N LEU A 91 -11.82 -8.68 -20.43
CA LEU A 91 -12.74 -8.34 -19.35
C LEU A 91 -12.65 -9.31 -18.13
N PRO A 92 -12.55 -10.64 -18.32
CA PRO A 92 -12.44 -11.58 -17.20
C PRO A 92 -11.15 -11.47 -16.38
N TYR A 93 -10.17 -10.69 -16.86
CA TYR A 93 -8.87 -10.47 -16.22
C TYR A 93 -8.74 -9.06 -15.63
N CYS A 94 -9.63 -8.13 -15.96
CA CYS A 94 -9.63 -6.80 -15.35
C CYS A 94 -9.91 -6.93 -13.84
N GLY A 95 -8.98 -6.44 -13.03
CA GLY A 95 -9.03 -6.50 -11.58
C GLY A 95 -8.88 -7.91 -11.00
N ASP A 96 -8.48 -8.88 -11.83
CA ASP A 96 -8.30 -10.26 -11.41
C ASP A 96 -6.85 -10.49 -10.92
N PRO A 97 -6.64 -11.16 -9.78
CA PRO A 97 -5.31 -11.40 -9.24
C PRO A 97 -4.54 -12.52 -9.94
N ARG A 98 -5.17 -13.32 -10.81
CA ARG A 98 -4.50 -14.39 -11.56
C ARG A 98 -3.51 -13.78 -12.55
N ASP A 99 -2.40 -14.50 -12.77
CA ASP A 99 -1.40 -14.10 -13.76
C ASP A 99 -2.02 -14.08 -15.16
N PHE A 100 -1.83 -12.95 -15.86
CA PHE A 100 -2.27 -12.72 -17.22
C PHE A 100 -1.33 -13.42 -18.23
N GLU A 101 -1.16 -14.73 -18.05
CA GLU A 101 -0.40 -15.62 -18.92
C GLU A 101 -1.35 -16.62 -19.58
N GLY A 102 -1.07 -17.01 -20.83
CA GLY A 102 -1.80 -18.10 -21.49
C GLY A 102 -3.24 -17.78 -21.88
N ILE A 103 -3.62 -16.50 -21.94
CA ILE A 103 -4.89 -16.03 -22.50
C ILE A 103 -5.10 -16.55 -23.93
N GLN A 104 -6.24 -17.19 -24.15
CA GLN A 104 -6.63 -17.72 -25.44
C GLN A 104 -7.36 -16.63 -26.24
N MET A 105 -6.59 -15.85 -27.00
CA MET A 105 -7.11 -14.87 -27.94
C MET A 105 -7.44 -15.52 -29.30
N PRO A 106 -8.43 -14.98 -30.05
CA PRO A 106 -8.81 -15.49 -31.37
C PRO A 106 -7.68 -15.32 -32.40
N GLU A 107 -6.81 -14.33 -32.20
CA GLU A 107 -5.63 -14.05 -33.03
C GLU A 107 -4.38 -13.97 -32.14
N PRO A 108 -3.18 -14.37 -32.64
CA PRO A 108 -1.95 -14.30 -31.88
C PRO A 108 -1.51 -12.85 -31.68
N ILE A 109 -1.81 -12.30 -30.49
CA ILE A 109 -1.35 -10.98 -30.06
C ILE A 109 -0.15 -11.15 -29.14
N ALA A 110 0.92 -10.43 -29.42
CA ALA A 110 2.09 -10.42 -28.53
C ALA A 110 1.75 -9.67 -27.24
N ILE A 111 2.06 -10.26 -26.09
CA ILE A 111 1.87 -9.61 -24.77
C ILE A 111 2.53 -8.23 -24.70
N SER A 112 3.64 -8.02 -25.42
CA SER A 112 4.33 -6.73 -25.51
C SER A 112 3.54 -5.61 -26.17
N THR A 113 2.43 -5.90 -26.87
CA THR A 113 1.54 -4.86 -27.39
C THR A 113 0.51 -4.44 -26.34
N ILE A 114 0.12 -5.35 -25.45
CA ILE A 114 -0.85 -5.12 -24.37
C ILE A 114 -0.18 -4.43 -23.18
N ILE A 115 1.04 -4.88 -22.84
CA ILE A 115 1.79 -4.50 -21.65
C ILE A 115 3.07 -3.74 -22.04
N SER A 116 3.20 -2.51 -21.55
CA SER A 116 4.39 -1.66 -21.67
C SER A 116 4.84 -1.09 -20.32
N GLU A 117 6.11 -0.70 -20.20
CA GLU A 117 6.66 -0.11 -18.97
C GLU A 117 5.92 1.17 -18.53
N SER A 118 5.40 1.94 -19.49
CA SER A 118 4.62 3.15 -19.22
C SER A 118 3.27 2.90 -18.54
N GLN A 119 2.77 1.65 -18.57
CA GLN A 119 1.53 1.23 -17.93
C GLN A 119 1.75 0.65 -16.53
N PHE A 120 3.01 0.46 -16.12
CA PHE A 120 3.35 -0.13 -14.83
C PHE A 120 2.84 0.72 -13.67
N ARG A 121 2.10 0.09 -12.75
CA ARG A 121 1.53 0.74 -11.56
C ARG A 121 2.26 0.37 -10.28
N GLY A 122 2.75 -0.86 -10.19
CA GLY A 122 3.41 -1.35 -9.00
C GLY A 122 3.54 -2.86 -8.99
N ASN A 123 4.17 -3.38 -7.96
CA ASN A 123 4.22 -4.81 -7.72
C ASN A 123 2.95 -5.27 -7.00
N PHE A 124 2.50 -6.48 -7.27
CA PHE A 124 1.39 -7.09 -6.57
C PHE A 124 1.86 -7.65 -5.22
N GLY A 125 1.14 -7.35 -4.13
CA GLY A 125 1.54 -7.70 -2.75
C GLY A 125 0.40 -7.70 -1.74
#